data_AF-A0A969LN67-F1
#
_entry.id   AF-A0A969LN67-F1
#
_cell.length_a   1.000
_cell.length_b   1.000
_cell.length_c   1.000
_cell.angle_alpha   90.00
_cell.angle_beta   90.00
_cell.angle_gamma   90.00
#
_symmetry.space_group_name_H-M   'P 1'
#
loop_
_entity.id
_entity.type
_entity.pdbx_description
1 polymer ?
#
loop_
_entity_poly.entity_id
_entity_poly.type
_entity_poly.pdbx_seq_one_letter_code
_entity_poly.pdbx_strand_id
1 'polypeptide(L)'
;MEFAVLEGLRRVHFQPVYDGVVARLRALRAAIPATVEMGFHLCYGDSGGKHFKEPADASLLVKVANAISEDAPRPIQWIHLPVPKERDDSAYFAPLRNLRLRPETRLYLGLVHPGDGIEGTRRRMAMAERFVKDFGIATE
;
A
#
# COMPACT_ATOMS: atom_id res chain seq x y z
N MET A 1 -0.32 -11.30 -0.93
CA MET A 1 -1.19 -11.58 -2.12
C MET A 1 -2.67 -11.30 -1.86
N GLU A 2 -2.97 -10.52 -0.85
CA GLU A 2 -4.28 -9.95 -0.56
C GLU A 2 -4.83 -9.18 -1.76
N PHE A 3 -4.02 -8.38 -2.46
CA PHE A 3 -4.48 -7.67 -3.66
C PHE A 3 -4.83 -8.59 -4.82
N ALA A 4 -4.11 -9.70 -5.02
CA ALA A 4 -4.52 -10.71 -6.00
C ALA A 4 -5.88 -11.33 -5.68
N VAL A 5 -6.22 -11.49 -4.40
CA VAL A 5 -7.56 -11.95 -3.97
C VAL A 5 -8.61 -10.85 -4.18
N LEU A 6 -8.30 -9.61 -3.79
CA LEU A 6 -9.20 -8.46 -3.93
C LEU A 6 -9.50 -8.10 -5.39
N GLU A 7 -8.54 -8.36 -6.28
CA GLU A 7 -8.66 -8.19 -7.73
C GLU A 7 -9.26 -9.41 -8.44
N GLY A 8 -9.67 -10.44 -7.70
CA GLY A 8 -10.31 -11.64 -8.25
C GLY A 8 -9.37 -12.60 -8.99
N LEU A 9 -8.06 -12.38 -8.92
CA LEU A 9 -7.03 -13.23 -9.54
C LEU A 9 -6.78 -14.52 -8.76
N ARG A 10 -7.23 -14.60 -7.50
CA ARG A 10 -7.15 -15.80 -6.67
C ARG A 10 -8.47 -16.09 -5.96
N ARG A 11 -8.86 -17.37 -5.96
CA ARG A 11 -10.05 -17.85 -5.26
C ARG A 11 -9.77 -18.02 -3.77
N VAL A 12 -10.77 -17.71 -2.95
CA VAL A 12 -10.76 -17.89 -1.50
C VAL A 12 -12.07 -18.56 -1.04
N HIS A 13 -12.03 -19.22 0.11
CA HIS A 13 -13.15 -19.96 0.68
C HIS A 13 -14.09 -19.09 1.54
N PHE A 14 -13.84 -17.79 1.65
CA PHE A 14 -14.58 -16.88 2.52
C PHE A 14 -15.25 -15.75 1.73
N GLN A 15 -16.37 -15.26 2.26
CA GLN A 15 -17.15 -14.14 1.72
C GLN A 15 -17.73 -13.29 2.87
N PRO A 16 -17.93 -11.97 2.70
CA PRO A 16 -17.49 -11.17 1.55
C PRO A 16 -15.95 -11.08 1.47
N VAL A 17 -15.39 -11.13 0.25
CA VAL A 17 -13.93 -11.20 0.05
C VAL A 17 -13.19 -10.05 0.74
N TYR A 18 -13.63 -8.81 0.53
CA TYR A 18 -12.95 -7.63 1.07
C TYR A 18 -12.89 -7.66 2.61
N ASP A 19 -14.03 -7.85 3.26
CA ASP A 19 -14.12 -7.90 4.72
C ASP A 19 -13.34 -9.09 5.28
N GLY A 20 -13.39 -10.23 4.60
CA GLY A 20 -12.63 -11.42 4.99
C GLY A 20 -11.11 -11.21 4.92
N VAL A 21 -10.61 -10.46 3.93
CA VAL A 21 -9.19 -10.08 3.83
C VAL A 21 -8.84 -9.12 4.96
N VAL A 22 -9.60 -8.04 5.14
CA VAL A 22 -9.33 -7.02 6.18
C VAL A 22 -9.36 -7.64 7.58
N ALA A 23 -10.36 -8.47 7.88
CA ALA A 23 -10.47 -9.14 9.18
C ALA A 23 -9.24 -9.99 9.49
N ARG A 24 -8.70 -10.70 8.49
CA ARG A 24 -7.49 -11.51 8.64
C ARG A 24 -6.24 -10.65 8.84
N LEU A 25 -6.09 -9.55 8.10
CA LEU A 25 -4.99 -8.60 8.31
C LEU A 25 -5.04 -7.98 9.72
N ARG A 26 -6.24 -7.60 10.20
CA ARG A 26 -6.44 -7.09 11.56
C ARG A 26 -6.14 -8.15 12.63
N ALA A 27 -6.51 -9.41 12.41
CA ALA A 27 -6.21 -10.51 13.31
C ALA A 27 -4.69 -10.76 13.41
N LEU A 28 -3.98 -10.73 12.28
CA LEU A 28 -2.51 -10.84 12.25
C LEU A 28 -1.85 -9.66 12.99
N ARG A 29 -2.33 -8.43 12.76
CA ARG A 29 -1.89 -7.24 13.51
C ARG A 29 -2.06 -7.44 15.02
N ALA A 30 -3.20 -7.96 15.47
CA ALA A 30 -3.50 -8.16 16.89
C ALA A 30 -2.64 -9.25 17.55
N ALA A 31 -2.14 -10.22 16.79
CA ALA A 31 -1.31 -11.31 17.30
C ALA A 31 0.15 -10.90 17.57
N ILE A 32 0.59 -9.74 17.07
CA ILE A 32 1.97 -9.28 17.24
C ILE A 32 2.12 -8.53 18.57
N PRO A 33 3.10 -8.88 19.43
CA PRO A 33 3.34 -8.19 20.69
C PRO A 33 3.51 -6.67 20.54
N ALA A 34 3.00 -5.91 21.51
CA ALA A 34 3.06 -4.44 21.48
C ALA A 34 4.49 -3.87 21.47
N THR A 35 5.46 -4.63 21.97
CA THR A 35 6.88 -4.25 22.07
C THR A 35 7.67 -4.43 20.78
N VAL A 36 7.11 -5.12 19.78
CA VAL A 36 7.79 -5.43 18.51
C VAL A 36 7.27 -4.52 17.42
N GLU A 37 8.11 -3.75 16.75
CA GLU A 37 7.69 -2.91 15.62
C GLU A 37 6.96 -3.71 14.53
N MET A 38 5.88 -3.14 14.00
CA MET A 38 5.09 -3.76 12.93
C MET A 38 4.76 -2.74 11.85
N GLY A 39 4.88 -3.18 10.60
CA GLY A 39 4.23 -2.51 9.49
C GLY A 39 3.64 -3.46 8.47
N PHE A 40 2.95 -2.87 7.50
CA PHE A 40 2.37 -3.58 6.37
C PHE A 40 3.08 -3.19 5.08
N HIS A 41 3.60 -4.18 4.37
CA HIS A 41 3.98 -4.03 2.96
C HIS A 41 2.79 -4.50 2.12
N LEU A 42 2.02 -3.54 1.62
CA LEU A 42 0.89 -3.80 0.73
C LEU A 42 1.45 -3.86 -0.68
N CYS A 43 1.29 -4.98 -1.39
CA CYS A 43 1.84 -5.14 -2.73
C CYS A 43 0.89 -5.94 -3.62
N TYR A 44 0.87 -5.59 -4.92
CA TYR A 44 0.15 -6.35 -5.94
C TYR A 44 0.88 -7.65 -6.33
N GLY A 45 2.11 -7.84 -5.85
CA GLY A 45 2.98 -8.98 -6.12
C GLY A 45 3.69 -8.84 -7.46
N ASP A 46 4.96 -9.25 -7.51
CA ASP A 46 5.76 -9.22 -8.73
C ASP A 46 5.73 -10.57 -9.47
N SER A 47 5.59 -10.51 -10.80
CA SER A 47 5.80 -11.60 -11.72
C SER A 47 6.78 -11.17 -12.83
N GLY A 48 8.06 -11.03 -12.48
CA GLY A 48 9.13 -10.76 -13.45
C GLY A 48 9.33 -9.27 -13.77
N GLY A 49 9.20 -8.39 -12.77
CA GLY A 49 9.29 -6.94 -12.90
C GLY A 49 7.97 -6.25 -13.29
N LYS A 50 6.82 -6.92 -13.11
CA LYS A 50 5.47 -6.41 -13.39
C LYS A 50 4.45 -6.96 -12.40
N HIS A 51 3.46 -6.15 -12.04
CA HIS A 51 2.37 -6.63 -11.21
C HIS A 51 1.50 -7.67 -11.95
N PHE A 52 0.91 -8.62 -11.20
CA PHE A 52 -0.10 -9.55 -11.75
C PHE A 52 -1.28 -8.82 -12.42
N LYS A 53 -1.56 -7.59 -11.96
CA LYS A 53 -2.43 -6.61 -12.57
C LYS A 53 -1.94 -5.23 -12.16
N GLU A 54 -1.69 -4.36 -13.13
CA GLU A 54 -1.33 -2.98 -12.83
C GLU A 54 -2.56 -2.23 -12.30
N PRO A 55 -2.49 -1.68 -11.07
CA PRO A 55 -3.60 -0.91 -10.53
C PRO A 55 -3.88 0.32 -11.38
N ALA A 56 -5.16 0.56 -11.68
CA ALA A 56 -5.58 1.76 -12.40
C ALA A 56 -5.28 3.03 -11.59
N ASP A 57 -5.38 2.96 -10.26
CA ASP A 57 -5.03 4.00 -9.32
C ASP A 57 -4.73 3.42 -7.91
N ALA A 58 -4.39 4.28 -6.95
CA ALA A 58 -4.13 3.86 -5.57
C ALA A 58 -5.39 3.62 -4.72
N SER A 59 -6.62 3.66 -5.26
CA SER A 59 -7.84 3.63 -4.44
C SER A 59 -7.99 2.35 -3.63
N LEU A 60 -7.69 1.18 -4.19
CA LEU A 60 -7.78 -0.08 -3.44
C LEU A 60 -6.72 -0.16 -2.33
N LEU A 61 -5.50 0.34 -2.60
CA LEU A 61 -4.42 0.44 -1.60
C LEU A 61 -4.86 1.31 -0.42
N VAL A 62 -5.39 2.50 -0.71
CA VAL A 62 -5.89 3.44 0.29
C VAL A 62 -7.05 2.84 1.08
N LYS A 63 -7.97 2.16 0.39
CA LYS A 63 -9.12 1.50 1.03
C LYS A 63 -8.64 0.44 2.04
N VAL A 64 -7.70 -0.42 1.66
CA VAL A 64 -7.13 -1.45 2.56
C VAL A 64 -6.34 -0.81 3.69
N ALA A 65 -5.44 0.14 3.39
CA ALA A 65 -4.62 0.83 4.40
C ALA A 65 -5.48 1.49 5.48
N ASN A 66 -6.54 2.20 5.08
CA ASN A 66 -7.47 2.81 6.04
C ASN A 66 -8.20 1.75 6.87
N ALA A 67 -8.71 0.70 6.24
CA ALA A 67 -9.44 -0.34 6.93
C ALA A 67 -8.54 -1.09 7.92
N ILE A 68 -7.26 -1.33 7.63
CA ILE A 68 -6.35 -1.95 8.60
C ILE A 68 -5.82 -0.98 9.65
N SER A 69 -5.93 0.34 9.45
CA SER A 69 -5.58 1.36 10.46
C SER A 69 -6.72 1.66 11.43
N GLU A 70 -7.97 1.40 11.04
CA GLU A 70 -9.15 1.54 11.89
C GLU A 70 -9.14 0.59 13.10
N ASP A 71 -9.78 1.04 14.18
CA ASP A 71 -10.06 0.31 15.42
C ASP A 71 -8.89 -0.55 15.93
N ALA A 72 -7.85 0.12 16.45
CA ALA A 72 -6.53 -0.47 16.62
C ALA A 72 -5.94 -0.24 18.02
N PRO A 73 -6.07 -1.20 18.97
CA PRO A 73 -5.30 -1.14 20.21
C PRO A 73 -3.80 -1.31 19.95
N ARG A 74 -3.42 -2.09 18.92
CA ARG A 74 -2.03 -2.22 18.46
C ARG A 74 -1.75 -1.22 17.33
N PRO A 75 -0.81 -0.26 17.50
CA PRO A 75 -0.48 0.70 16.43
C PRO A 75 0.15 0.02 15.21
N ILE A 76 0.24 0.71 14.09
CA ILE A 76 1.04 0.30 12.93
C ILE A 76 2.14 1.34 12.80
N GLN A 77 3.40 0.95 12.82
CA GLN A 77 4.53 1.89 12.77
C GLN A 77 4.81 2.37 11.35
N TRP A 78 4.60 1.50 10.35
CA TRP A 78 4.77 1.89 8.96
C TRP A 78 3.83 1.14 8.01
N ILE A 79 3.48 1.78 6.90
CA ILE A 79 2.78 1.17 5.77
C ILE A 79 3.55 1.51 4.51
N HIS A 80 3.88 0.50 3.72
CA HIS A 80 4.45 0.63 2.39
C HIS A 80 3.38 0.40 1.33
N LEU A 81 3.28 1.31 0.35
CA LEU A 81 2.43 1.20 -0.83
C LEU A 81 3.31 1.17 -2.10
N PRO A 82 3.03 0.29 -3.08
CA PRO A 82 3.78 0.24 -4.32
C PRO A 82 3.33 1.37 -5.25
N VAL A 83 4.23 1.81 -6.11
CA VAL A 83 3.90 2.70 -7.22
C VAL A 83 4.51 2.07 -8.45
N PRO A 84 3.73 1.61 -9.45
CA PRO A 84 4.32 1.01 -10.63
C PRO A 84 5.25 1.99 -11.33
N LYS A 85 6.36 1.47 -11.89
CA LYS A 85 7.42 2.26 -12.54
C LYS A 85 6.89 3.35 -13.49
N GLU A 86 5.88 2.99 -14.29
CA GLU A 86 5.28 3.84 -15.34
C GLU A 86 4.25 4.86 -14.81
N ARG A 87 3.95 4.88 -13.50
CA ARG A 87 2.96 5.79 -12.91
C ARG A 87 3.64 7.04 -12.34
N ASP A 88 3.69 8.08 -13.15
CA ASP A 88 3.99 9.46 -12.72
C ASP A 88 2.82 10.42 -12.99
N ASP A 89 1.60 9.89 -13.16
CA ASP A 89 0.38 10.63 -13.47
C ASP A 89 -0.50 10.94 -12.25
N SER A 90 -1.25 12.05 -12.33
CA SER A 90 -2.15 12.47 -11.25
C SER A 90 -3.27 11.47 -10.93
N ALA A 91 -3.73 10.66 -11.88
CA ALA A 91 -4.84 9.73 -11.64
C ALA A 91 -4.41 8.63 -10.67
N TYR A 92 -3.17 8.15 -10.76
CA TYR A 92 -2.62 7.16 -9.83
C TYR A 92 -2.59 7.66 -8.39
N PHE A 93 -2.04 8.87 -8.19
CA PHE A 93 -1.76 9.41 -6.86
C PHE A 93 -2.96 10.13 -6.23
N ALA A 94 -3.96 10.57 -7.01
CA ALA A 94 -5.13 11.29 -6.51
C ALA A 94 -5.81 10.63 -5.30
N PRO A 95 -6.02 9.30 -5.28
CA PRO A 95 -6.64 8.63 -4.14
C PRO A 95 -5.86 8.74 -2.83
N LEU A 96 -4.53 8.98 -2.86
CA LEU A 96 -3.70 9.07 -1.65
C LEU A 96 -4.15 10.19 -0.70
N ARG A 97 -4.84 11.22 -1.21
CA ARG A 97 -5.49 12.26 -0.38
C ARG A 97 -6.46 11.72 0.65
N ASN A 98 -6.99 10.52 0.42
CA ASN A 98 -7.98 9.89 1.27
C ASN A 98 -7.35 8.94 2.32
N LEU A 99 -6.02 8.90 2.43
CA LEU A 99 -5.34 8.16 3.49
C LEU A 99 -5.70 8.74 4.87
N ARG A 100 -6.10 7.86 5.77
CA ARG A 100 -6.46 8.16 7.16
C ARG A 100 -5.60 7.32 8.10
N LEU A 101 -4.29 7.50 7.95
CA LEU A 101 -3.30 6.84 8.80
C LEU A 101 -3.26 7.54 10.16
N ARG A 102 -2.91 6.77 11.20
CA ARG A 102 -2.69 7.36 12.52
C ARG A 102 -1.39 8.17 12.53
N PRO A 103 -1.25 9.19 13.39
CA PRO A 103 -0.05 10.02 13.44
C PRO A 103 1.25 9.24 13.66
N GLU A 104 1.18 8.10 14.35
CA GLU A 104 2.34 7.25 14.63
C GLU A 104 2.74 6.37 13.43
N THR A 105 1.90 6.28 12.38
CA THR A 105 2.12 5.45 11.21
C THR A 105 2.85 6.22 10.12
N ARG A 106 4.06 5.79 9.79
CA ARG A 106 4.83 6.33 8.66
C ARG A 106 4.39 5.71 7.33
N LEU A 107 4.08 6.54 6.35
CA LEU A 107 3.84 6.09 4.99
C LEU A 107 5.17 5.96 4.23
N TYR A 108 5.37 4.87 3.52
CA TYR A 108 6.45 4.70 2.55
C TYR A 108 5.86 4.43 1.17
N LEU A 109 6.36 5.14 0.16
CA LEU A 109 5.99 4.91 -1.24
C LEU A 109 7.17 4.24 -1.97
N GLY A 110 6.88 3.14 -2.66
CA GLY A 110 7.83 2.43 -3.52
C GLY A 110 8.10 3.24 -4.78
N LEU A 111 9.06 4.17 -4.73
CA LEU A 111 9.36 5.11 -5.82
C LEU A 111 10.73 4.85 -6.47
N VAL A 112 11.47 3.85 -6.00
CA VAL A 112 12.78 3.49 -6.56
C VAL A 112 12.64 2.22 -7.37
N HIS A 113 12.97 2.29 -8.66
CA HIS A 113 12.92 1.16 -9.59
C HIS A 113 14.26 0.91 -10.27
N PRO A 114 14.62 -0.37 -10.53
CA PRO A 114 15.77 -0.71 -11.36
C PRO A 114 15.70 -0.06 -12.75
N GLY A 115 16.83 0.52 -13.17
CA GLY A 115 16.99 1.10 -14.52
C GLY A 115 16.17 2.35 -14.79
N ASP A 116 15.63 3.04 -13.77
CA ASP A 116 14.88 4.30 -13.92
C ASP A 116 15.65 5.54 -13.42
N GLY A 117 16.85 5.32 -12.88
CA GLY A 117 17.73 6.39 -12.40
C GLY A 117 17.12 7.26 -11.29
N ILE A 118 17.80 8.36 -11.01
CA ILE A 118 17.34 9.33 -10.01
C ILE A 118 16.20 10.16 -10.59
N GLU A 119 16.22 10.42 -11.90
CA GLU A 119 15.23 11.22 -12.63
C GLU A 119 13.84 10.61 -12.53
N GLY A 120 13.70 9.29 -12.73
CA GLY A 120 12.42 8.61 -12.56
C GLY A 120 11.89 8.77 -11.14
N THR A 121 12.74 8.50 -10.14
CA THR A 121 12.42 8.67 -8.72
C THR A 121 11.89 10.07 -8.42
N ARG A 122 12.59 11.11 -8.90
CA ARG A 122 12.18 12.51 -8.71
C ARG A 122 10.85 12.83 -9.36
N ARG A 123 10.54 12.32 -10.57
CA ARG A 123 9.24 12.57 -11.23
C ARG A 123 8.08 12.05 -10.40
N ARG A 124 8.16 10.80 -9.92
CA ARG A 124 7.08 10.21 -9.12
C ARG A 124 6.98 10.83 -7.73
N MET A 125 8.10 11.19 -7.10
CA MET A 125 8.09 11.97 -5.86
C MET A 125 7.34 13.30 -6.04
N ALA A 126 7.71 14.08 -7.07
CA ALA A 126 7.08 15.36 -7.35
C ALA A 126 5.57 15.22 -7.62
N MET A 127 5.15 14.12 -8.26
CA MET A 127 3.73 13.83 -8.45
C MET A 127 3.04 13.46 -7.13
N ALA A 128 3.61 12.53 -6.36
CA ALA A 128 3.07 12.08 -5.07
C ALA A 128 2.87 13.24 -4.08
N GLU A 129 3.83 14.16 -4.02
CA GLU A 129 3.80 15.34 -3.14
C GLU A 129 2.61 16.27 -3.40
N ARG A 130 1.94 16.17 -4.55
CA ARG A 130 0.70 16.93 -4.85
C ARG A 130 -0.54 16.36 -4.15
N PHE A 131 -0.44 15.16 -3.59
CA PHE A 131 -1.56 14.39 -3.06
C PHE A 131 -1.35 13.90 -1.63
N VAL A 132 -0.11 13.63 -1.22
CA VAL A 132 0.22 13.23 0.15
C VAL A 132 1.56 13.87 0.57
N LYS A 133 1.67 14.24 1.84
CA LYS A 133 2.88 14.81 2.45
C LYS A 133 3.49 13.83 3.46
N ASP A 134 4.71 14.10 3.88
CA ASP A 134 5.40 13.39 4.97
C ASP A 134 5.52 11.87 4.75
N PHE A 135 5.83 11.45 3.52
CA PHE A 135 6.11 10.05 3.18
C PHE A 135 7.62 9.78 3.07
N GLY A 136 8.03 8.56 3.42
CA GLY A 136 9.34 8.02 3.12
C GLY A 136 9.40 7.37 1.73
N ILE A 137 10.61 7.14 1.24
CA ILE A 137 10.87 6.52 -0.06
C ILE A 137 11.35 5.09 0.15
N ALA A 138 10.86 4.16 -0.66
CA ALA A 138 11.31 2.76 -0.68
C ALA A 138 11.52 2.27 -2.12
N THR A 139 12.16 1.12 -2.25
CA THR A 139 12.11 0.32 -3.48
C THR A 139 10.72 -0.26 -3.64
N GLU A 140 10.20 -0.30 -4.87
CA GLU A 140 9.05 -1.14 -5.20
C GLU A 140 9.39 -2.63 -5.10
#